data_AF-A0A060BJ33-F1
#
_entry.id   AF-A0A060BJ33-F1
#
_cell.length_a   1.000
_cell.length_b   1.000
_cell.length_c   1.000
_cell.angle_alpha   90.00
_cell.angle_beta   90.00
_cell.angle_gamma   90.00
#
_symmetry.space_group_name_H-M   'P 1'
#
loop_
_entity.id
_entity.type
_entity.pdbx_description
1 polymer ?
#
loop_
_entity_poly.entity_id
_entity_poly.type
_entity_poly.pdbx_seq_one_letter_code
_entity_poly.pdbx_strand_id
1 'polypeptide(L)'
;RDLRAWADHFRAGVVSASNERNGAARDFDLRANRWITTETIAQFAPLLCGGLARDQERALLRLFDGPRFCGHPDLRYAVPPSTSPISPDFKSREYWRGPVWPVMTWLFTWAFARRGWPERSARLREEGLRQVTDGSFAEYYEPFTGEPLGSMQQSWTAASV
;
A
#
# COMPACT_ATOMS: atom_id res chain seq x y z
N ARG A 1 -3.20 12.89 27.06
CA ARG A 1 -1.79 12.44 27.20
C ARG A 1 -1.62 11.04 26.59
N ASP A 2 -2.58 10.15 26.85
CA ASP A 2 -2.53 8.74 26.46
C ASP A 2 -2.55 8.50 24.94
N LEU A 3 -3.36 9.25 24.18
CA LEU A 3 -3.40 9.12 22.70
C LEU A 3 -2.03 9.34 22.03
N ARG A 4 -1.24 10.30 22.53
CA ARG A 4 0.12 10.55 22.00
C ARG A 4 1.06 9.43 22.41
N ALA A 5 0.97 8.98 23.66
CA ALA A 5 1.77 7.85 24.15
C ALA A 5 1.49 6.57 23.34
N TRP A 6 0.23 6.28 23.03
CA TRP A 6 -0.12 5.15 22.15
C TRP A 6 0.41 5.35 20.74
N ALA A 7 0.22 6.54 20.14
CA ALA A 7 0.75 6.82 18.81
C ALA A 7 2.28 6.61 18.73
N ASP A 8 3.02 7.03 19.75
CA ASP A 8 4.47 6.83 19.82
C ASP A 8 4.83 5.36 20.06
N HIS A 9 4.09 4.66 20.93
CA HIS A 9 4.29 3.23 21.20
C HIS A 9 4.09 2.37 19.94
N PHE A 10 2.97 2.55 19.23
CA PHE A 10 2.69 1.78 18.01
C PHE A 10 3.63 2.16 16.86
N ARG A 11 4.04 3.44 16.75
CA ARG A 11 5.06 3.83 15.78
C ARG A 11 6.39 3.12 16.04
N ALA A 12 6.84 3.07 17.29
CA ALA A 12 8.05 2.35 17.67
C ALA A 12 7.91 0.85 17.37
N GLY A 13 6.75 0.26 17.64
CA GLY A 13 6.43 -1.13 17.28
C GLY A 13 6.61 -1.43 15.78
N VAL A 14 5.98 -0.61 14.91
CA VAL A 14 6.10 -0.75 13.45
C VAL A 14 7.55 -0.60 12.97
N VAL A 15 8.27 0.40 13.49
CA VAL A 15 9.69 0.61 13.15
C VAL A 15 10.55 -0.58 13.58
N SER A 16 10.32 -1.14 14.77
CA SER A 16 11.08 -2.30 15.27
C SER A 16 10.91 -3.55 14.42
N ALA A 17 9.77 -3.68 13.72
CA ALA A 17 9.49 -4.77 12.81
C ALA A 17 10.14 -4.59 11.42
N SER A 18 10.69 -3.41 11.13
CA SER A 18 11.17 -3.05 9.80
C SER A 18 12.52 -3.69 9.48
N ASN A 19 12.75 -4.03 8.21
CA ASN A 19 14.03 -4.52 7.72
C ASN A 19 15.07 -3.37 7.69
N GLU A 20 16.25 -3.60 8.25
CA GLU A 20 17.27 -2.56 8.42
C GLU A 20 17.77 -1.95 7.09
N ARG A 21 17.75 -2.74 6.01
CA ARG A 21 18.30 -2.34 4.70
C ARG A 21 17.33 -1.48 3.90
N ASN A 22 16.05 -1.84 3.89
CA ASN A 22 15.06 -1.23 2.99
C ASN A 22 13.84 -0.62 3.69
N GLY A 23 13.76 -0.71 5.02
CA GLY A 23 12.65 -0.17 5.81
C GLY A 23 11.34 -0.95 5.70
N ALA A 24 11.27 -2.06 4.96
CA ALA A 24 10.04 -2.83 4.80
C ALA A 24 9.60 -3.47 6.12
N ALA A 25 8.37 -3.19 6.56
CA ALA A 25 7.78 -3.81 7.72
C ALA A 25 7.53 -5.29 7.51
N ARG A 26 7.61 -6.07 8.59
CA ARG A 26 7.33 -7.49 8.64
C ARG A 26 6.25 -7.75 9.67
N ASP A 27 5.36 -8.70 9.38
CA ASP A 27 4.46 -9.22 10.40
C ASP A 27 5.20 -10.22 11.30
N PHE A 28 4.64 -10.54 12.46
CA PHE A 28 5.25 -11.47 13.40
C PHE A 28 4.30 -12.61 13.76
N ASP A 29 4.75 -13.85 13.58
CA ASP A 29 4.05 -15.04 14.03
C ASP A 29 4.42 -15.34 15.49
N LEU A 30 3.49 -15.09 16.41
CA LEU A 30 3.69 -15.34 17.84
C LEU A 30 3.77 -16.83 18.20
N ARG A 31 3.16 -17.72 17.41
CA ARG A 31 3.16 -19.16 17.69
C ARG A 31 4.48 -19.79 17.24
N ALA A 32 4.94 -19.42 16.05
CA ALA A 32 6.21 -19.89 15.51
C ALA A 32 7.41 -19.04 15.95
N ASN A 33 7.17 -17.94 16.68
CA ASN A 33 8.17 -16.99 17.16
C ASN A 33 9.13 -16.52 16.04
N ARG A 34 8.57 -16.10 14.91
CA ARG A 34 9.35 -15.70 13.72
C ARG A 34 8.72 -14.54 12.97
N TRP A 35 9.57 -13.77 12.30
CA TRP A 35 9.14 -12.76 11.34
C TRP A 35 8.54 -13.41 10.09
N ILE A 36 7.43 -12.86 9.61
CA ILE A 36 6.81 -13.18 8.33
C ILE A 36 7.29 -12.14 7.32
N THR A 37 7.96 -12.61 6.27
CA THR A 37 8.45 -11.76 5.19
C THR A 37 7.66 -12.08 3.93
N THR A 38 6.83 -11.14 3.47
CA THR A 38 6.02 -11.25 2.26
C THR A 38 6.14 -9.99 1.43
N GLU A 39 5.91 -10.08 0.12
CA GLU A 39 5.97 -8.92 -0.77
C GLU A 39 4.58 -8.28 -0.96
N THR A 40 3.92 -7.90 0.13
CA THR A 40 2.58 -7.27 0.12
C THR A 40 2.63 -5.77 0.38
N ILE A 41 1.50 -5.08 0.17
CA ILE A 41 1.35 -3.65 0.47
C ILE A 41 1.56 -3.33 1.96
N ALA A 42 1.43 -4.31 2.86
CA ALA A 42 1.63 -4.14 4.30
C ALA A 42 3.08 -3.76 4.67
N GLN A 43 4.06 -4.11 3.83
CA GLN A 43 5.47 -3.73 3.99
C GLN A 43 5.66 -2.21 4.11
N PHE A 44 4.71 -1.42 3.57
CA PHE A 44 4.76 0.04 3.55
C PHE A 44 4.10 0.70 4.76
N ALA A 45 3.68 -0.06 5.78
CA ALA A 45 3.11 0.49 7.02
C ALA A 45 3.93 1.64 7.64
N PRO A 46 5.28 1.61 7.66
CA PRO A 46 6.06 2.73 8.19
C PRO A 46 5.87 4.05 7.44
N LEU A 47 5.47 4.02 6.17
CA LEU A 47 5.17 5.24 5.41
C LEU A 47 3.90 5.94 5.93
N LEU A 48 2.98 5.20 6.54
CA LEU A 48 1.75 5.76 7.13
C LEU A 48 2.04 6.47 8.45
N CYS A 49 2.83 5.85 9.34
CA CYS A 49 3.04 6.33 10.71
C CYS A 49 4.33 7.13 10.92
N GLY A 50 5.29 7.05 9.99
CA GLY A 50 6.63 7.60 10.13
C GLY A 50 7.50 6.85 11.15
N GLY A 51 8.66 7.42 11.47
CA GLY A 51 9.57 6.91 12.51
C GLY A 51 10.80 6.14 12.01
N LEU A 52 10.85 5.79 10.73
CA LEU A 52 12.06 5.22 10.13
C LEU A 52 13.21 6.22 10.08
N ALA A 53 14.44 5.70 10.08
CA ALA A 53 15.61 6.51 9.72
C ALA A 53 15.48 7.00 8.27
N ARG A 54 16.04 8.20 7.99
CA ARG A 54 15.86 8.88 6.70
C ARG A 54 16.24 8.01 5.49
N ASP A 55 17.33 7.26 5.57
CA ASP A 55 17.77 6.42 4.46
C ASP A 55 16.91 5.16 4.27
N GLN A 56 16.40 4.59 5.35
CA GLN A 56 15.45 3.48 5.30
C GLN A 56 14.12 3.93 4.68
N GLU A 57 13.61 5.09 5.08
CA GLU A 57 12.39 5.66 4.48
C GLU A 57 12.58 5.97 2.99
N ARG A 58 13.74 6.52 2.60
CA ARG A 58 14.08 6.73 1.18
C ARG A 58 14.21 5.44 0.40
N ALA A 59 14.67 4.36 1.02
CA ALA A 59 14.74 3.04 0.39
C ALA A 59 13.33 2.44 0.24
N LEU A 60 12.48 2.58 1.26
CA LEU A 60 11.10 2.10 1.26
C LEU A 60 10.24 2.84 0.22
N LEU A 61 10.40 4.16 0.10
CA LEU A 61 9.75 4.94 -0.96
C LEU A 61 10.23 4.52 -2.35
N ARG A 62 11.53 4.23 -2.54
CA ARG A 62 12.05 3.70 -3.80
C ARG A 62 11.48 2.31 -4.14
N LEU A 63 11.21 1.49 -3.12
CA LEU A 63 10.52 0.21 -3.31
C LEU A 63 9.05 0.41 -3.70
N PHE A 64 8.34 1.34 -3.05
CA PHE A 64 6.94 1.67 -3.33
C PHE A 64 6.73 2.22 -4.74
N ASP A 65 7.58 3.18 -5.14
CA ASP A 65 7.56 3.85 -6.45
C ASP A 65 8.18 2.95 -7.56
N GLY A 66 8.83 1.85 -7.21
CA GLY A 66 9.65 1.03 -8.10
C GLY A 66 8.91 -0.08 -8.85
N PRO A 67 9.63 -0.87 -9.67
CA PRO A 67 9.06 -1.91 -10.54
C PRO A 67 8.46 -3.11 -9.80
N ARG A 68 8.60 -3.19 -8.48
CA ARG A 68 7.93 -4.23 -7.66
C ARG A 68 6.50 -3.84 -7.27
N PHE A 69 6.14 -2.56 -7.35
CA PHE A 69 4.84 -2.02 -6.97
C PHE A 69 4.37 -0.98 -7.99
N CYS A 70 4.21 0.29 -7.62
CA CYS A 70 3.51 1.29 -8.45
C CYS A 70 4.19 1.57 -9.80
N GLY A 71 5.49 1.30 -9.90
CA GLY A 71 6.27 1.48 -11.13
C GLY A 71 6.42 0.20 -11.98
N HIS A 72 5.67 -0.87 -11.68
CA HIS A 72 5.71 -2.09 -12.48
C HIS A 72 5.20 -1.81 -13.91
N PRO A 73 5.94 -2.19 -14.97
CA PRO A 73 5.69 -1.72 -16.33
C PRO A 73 4.34 -2.15 -16.92
N ASP A 74 3.81 -3.29 -16.46
CA ASP A 74 2.55 -3.83 -16.99
C ASP A 74 1.30 -3.31 -16.26
N LEU A 75 1.45 -2.50 -15.21
CA LEU A 75 0.28 -1.97 -14.49
C LEU A 75 -0.52 -1.01 -15.37
N ARG A 76 -1.85 -1.16 -15.34
CA ARG A 76 -2.75 -0.24 -16.04
C ARG A 76 -2.74 1.16 -15.44
N TYR A 77 -2.62 1.23 -14.12
CA TYR A 77 -2.64 2.45 -13.32
C TYR A 77 -1.48 2.40 -12.31
N ALA A 78 -0.77 3.52 -12.12
CA ALA A 78 0.40 3.60 -11.24
C ALA A 78 0.01 3.75 -9.75
N VAL A 79 -0.71 2.74 -9.24
CA VAL A 79 -1.22 2.62 -7.87
C VAL A 79 -0.81 1.27 -7.28
N PRO A 80 -0.71 1.14 -5.94
CA PRO A 80 -0.09 -0.04 -5.34
C PRO A 80 -1.00 -1.27 -5.45
N PRO A 81 -0.53 -2.40 -6.04
CA PRO A 81 -1.21 -3.68 -5.91
C PRO A 81 -1.10 -4.21 -4.48
N SER A 82 -2.04 -5.06 -4.06
CA SER A 82 -2.04 -5.65 -2.72
C SER A 82 -0.85 -6.57 -2.48
N THR A 83 -0.38 -7.23 -3.54
CA THR A 83 0.84 -8.05 -3.59
C THR A 83 1.67 -7.64 -4.79
N SER A 84 2.99 -7.56 -4.62
CA SER A 84 3.97 -7.29 -5.68
C SER A 84 3.74 -8.20 -6.88
N PRO A 85 3.60 -7.68 -8.11
CA PRO A 85 3.35 -8.48 -9.31
C PRO A 85 4.46 -9.48 -9.66
N ILE A 86 5.66 -9.27 -9.13
CA ILE A 86 6.81 -10.17 -9.33
C ILE A 86 6.98 -11.18 -8.17
N SER A 87 6.13 -11.11 -7.15
CA SER A 87 6.12 -12.09 -6.08
C SER A 87 5.60 -13.44 -6.59
N PRO A 88 6.17 -14.58 -6.15
CA PRO A 88 5.60 -15.89 -6.46
C PRO A 88 4.19 -16.09 -5.88
N ASP A 89 3.81 -15.31 -4.86
CA ASP A 89 2.49 -15.36 -4.22
C ASP A 89 1.42 -14.54 -4.98
N PHE A 90 1.82 -13.84 -6.03
CA PHE A 90 0.93 -12.96 -6.79
C PHE A 90 -0.13 -13.75 -7.57
N LYS A 91 -1.38 -13.31 -7.43
CA LYS A 91 -2.55 -13.79 -8.15
C LYS A 91 -3.38 -12.57 -8.54
N SER A 92 -3.35 -12.20 -9.82
CA SER A 92 -3.87 -10.91 -10.29
C SER A 92 -5.37 -10.68 -10.07
N ARG A 93 -6.14 -11.74 -9.83
CA ARG A 93 -7.60 -11.70 -9.62
C ARG A 93 -8.05 -12.15 -8.23
N GLU A 94 -7.14 -12.65 -7.39
CA GLU A 94 -7.50 -13.35 -6.15
C GLU A 94 -7.42 -12.42 -4.94
N TYR A 95 -8.43 -11.57 -4.79
CA TYR A 95 -8.68 -10.77 -3.58
C TYR A 95 -7.44 -9.97 -3.10
N TRP A 96 -6.89 -10.23 -1.91
CA TRP A 96 -5.70 -9.54 -1.39
C TRP A 96 -4.36 -10.08 -1.93
N ARG A 97 -4.35 -11.03 -2.87
CA ARG A 97 -3.12 -11.64 -3.40
C ARG A 97 -2.57 -10.98 -4.67
N GLY A 98 -3.08 -9.82 -5.08
CA GLY A 98 -2.58 -9.15 -6.28
C GLY A 98 -3.38 -7.93 -6.75
N PRO A 99 -4.72 -7.97 -6.74
CA PRO A 99 -5.54 -6.83 -7.14
C PRO A 99 -5.18 -5.48 -6.52
N VAL A 100 -5.57 -4.41 -7.22
CA VAL A 100 -5.47 -3.04 -6.72
C VAL A 100 -6.77 -2.66 -6.00
N TRP A 101 -6.64 -2.02 -4.85
CA TRP A 101 -7.76 -1.68 -3.97
C TRP A 101 -7.90 -0.16 -3.87
N PRO A 102 -8.99 0.45 -4.39
CA PRO A 102 -9.21 1.90 -4.31
C PRO A 102 -9.11 2.46 -2.89
N VAL A 103 -9.62 1.72 -1.89
CA VAL A 103 -9.53 2.11 -0.47
C VAL A 103 -8.07 2.21 0.01
N MET A 104 -7.17 1.35 -0.47
CA MET A 104 -5.75 1.43 -0.14
C MET A 104 -5.09 2.60 -0.85
N THR A 105 -5.41 2.82 -2.12
CA THR A 105 -4.96 4.01 -2.87
C THR A 105 -5.34 5.30 -2.14
N TRP A 106 -6.58 5.40 -1.65
CA TRP A 106 -7.06 6.53 -0.86
C TRP A 106 -6.30 6.68 0.46
N LEU A 107 -6.10 5.60 1.20
CA LEU A 107 -5.38 5.63 2.48
C LEU A 107 -3.94 6.13 2.32
N PHE A 108 -3.22 5.62 1.32
CA PHE A 108 -1.85 6.07 1.03
C PHE A 108 -1.84 7.50 0.51
N THR A 109 -2.80 7.91 -0.33
CA THR A 109 -2.97 9.29 -0.78
C THR A 109 -3.09 10.25 0.40
N TRP A 110 -4.01 9.95 1.34
CA TRP A 110 -4.25 10.76 2.53
C TRP A 110 -3.02 10.80 3.44
N ALA A 111 -2.42 9.64 3.71
CA ALA A 111 -1.23 9.54 4.54
C ALA A 111 -0.07 10.32 3.94
N PHE A 112 0.19 10.21 2.64
CA PHE A 112 1.29 10.93 1.98
C PHE A 112 1.11 12.44 2.02
N ALA A 113 -0.11 12.96 1.85
CA ALA A 113 -0.38 14.38 2.07
C ALA A 113 -0.04 14.77 3.52
N ARG A 114 -0.49 13.97 4.49
CA ARG A 114 -0.21 14.17 5.91
C ARG A 114 1.28 14.06 6.28
N ARG A 115 2.06 13.28 5.53
CA ARG A 115 3.53 13.14 5.69
C ARG A 115 4.31 14.31 5.09
N GLY A 116 3.65 15.22 4.38
CA GLY A 116 4.30 16.33 3.67
C GLY A 116 4.86 15.93 2.31
N TRP A 117 4.25 14.95 1.63
CA TRP A 117 4.60 14.51 0.27
C TRP A 117 3.47 14.80 -0.72
N PRO A 118 3.14 16.09 -0.96
CA PRO A 118 1.96 16.47 -1.73
C PRO A 118 2.01 15.97 -3.18
N GLU A 119 3.18 15.92 -3.83
CA GLU A 119 3.29 15.44 -5.21
C GLU A 119 3.03 13.93 -5.31
N ARG A 120 3.47 13.14 -4.32
CA ARG A 120 3.19 11.69 -4.28
C ARG A 120 1.71 11.44 -4.03
N SER A 121 1.12 12.20 -3.11
CA SER A 121 -0.31 12.15 -2.83
C SER A 121 -1.12 12.50 -4.09
N ALA A 122 -0.78 13.58 -4.79
CA ALA A 122 -1.47 14.01 -5.99
C ALA A 122 -1.43 12.95 -7.10
N ARG A 123 -0.28 12.30 -7.34
CA ARG A 123 -0.16 11.23 -8.34
C ARG A 123 -1.03 10.02 -8.01
N LEU A 124 -1.03 9.55 -6.76
CA LEU A 124 -1.88 8.44 -6.35
C LEU A 124 -3.36 8.78 -6.48
N ARG A 125 -3.75 10.02 -6.14
CA ARG A 125 -5.11 10.51 -6.33
C ARG A 125 -5.51 10.52 -7.81
N GLU A 126 -4.66 11.06 -8.67
CA GLU A 126 -4.92 11.15 -10.12
C GLU A 126 -5.13 9.75 -10.72
N GLU A 127 -4.22 8.81 -10.45
CA GLU A 127 -4.31 7.45 -10.98
C GLU A 127 -5.46 6.65 -10.37
N GLY A 128 -5.75 6.83 -9.08
CA GLY A 128 -6.91 6.24 -8.42
C GLY A 128 -8.24 6.73 -9.01
N LEU A 129 -8.35 8.04 -9.29
CA LEU A 129 -9.52 8.59 -9.98
C LEU A 129 -9.63 8.07 -11.41
N ARG A 130 -8.50 7.95 -12.13
CA ARG A 130 -8.46 7.38 -13.48
C ARG A 130 -8.99 5.94 -13.49
N GLN A 131 -8.63 5.13 -12.49
CA GLN A 131 -9.06 3.75 -12.33
C GLN A 131 -10.58 3.58 -12.20
N VAL A 132 -11.24 4.48 -11.47
CA VAL A 132 -12.68 4.37 -11.15
C VAL A 132 -13.58 5.16 -12.11
N THR A 133 -13.02 5.73 -13.19
CA THR A 133 -13.80 6.47 -14.19
C THR A 133 -14.79 5.62 -14.98
N ASP A 134 -14.68 4.30 -14.91
CA ASP A 134 -15.65 3.36 -15.47
C ASP A 134 -17.02 3.38 -14.74
N GLY A 135 -17.07 3.96 -13.53
CA GLY A 135 -18.28 4.11 -12.73
C GLY A 135 -18.78 2.80 -12.11
N SER A 136 -18.00 1.71 -12.15
CA SER A 136 -18.39 0.43 -11.55
C SER A 136 -18.34 0.44 -10.03
N PHE A 137 -17.48 1.30 -9.47
CA PHE A 137 -17.14 1.36 -8.05
C PHE A 137 -16.84 -0.04 -7.49
N ALA A 138 -16.00 -0.79 -8.19
CA ALA A 138 -15.64 -2.14 -7.79
C ALA A 138 -14.84 -2.17 -6.47
N GLU A 139 -14.89 -3.30 -5.78
CA GLU A 139 -14.17 -3.52 -4.53
C GLU A 139 -12.65 -3.53 -4.75
N TYR A 140 -12.21 -4.17 -5.84
CA TYR A 140 -10.83 -4.19 -6.29
C TYR A 140 -10.77 -4.38 -7.80
N TYR A 141 -9.63 -4.07 -8.41
CA TYR A 141 -9.45 -4.08 -9.85
C TYR A 141 -8.26 -4.98 -10.22
N GLU A 142 -8.38 -5.65 -11.37
CA GLU A 142 -7.28 -6.40 -11.97
C GLU A 142 -6.15 -5.42 -12.33
N PRO A 143 -4.90 -5.66 -11.88
CA PRO A 143 -3.83 -4.66 -11.91
C PRO A 143 -3.31 -4.32 -13.32
N PHE A 144 -3.44 -5.23 -14.29
CA PHE A 144 -2.89 -5.09 -15.64
C PHE A 144 -3.94 -4.68 -16.67
N THR A 145 -5.17 -5.20 -16.55
CA THR A 145 -6.25 -4.89 -17.48
C THR A 145 -7.13 -3.74 -16.99
N GLY A 146 -7.19 -3.51 -15.68
CA GLY A 146 -8.14 -2.60 -15.05
C GLY A 146 -9.57 -3.14 -15.00
N GLU A 147 -9.76 -4.45 -15.21
CA GLU A 147 -11.10 -5.07 -15.08
C GLU A 147 -11.61 -4.92 -13.63
N PRO A 148 -12.86 -4.46 -13.44
CA PRO A 148 -13.48 -4.40 -12.13
C PRO A 148 -13.78 -5.81 -11.60
N LEU A 149 -13.38 -6.09 -10.36
CA LEU A 149 -13.53 -7.39 -9.71
C LEU A 149 -14.20 -7.25 -8.32
N GLY A 150 -14.63 -8.38 -7.76
CA GLY A 150 -15.28 -8.42 -6.45
C GLY A 150 -16.70 -7.84 -6.49
N SER A 151 -17.12 -7.22 -5.39
CA SER A 151 -18.41 -6.53 -5.33
C SER A 151 -18.39 -5.24 -6.15
N MET A 152 -19.43 -4.99 -6.94
CA MET A 152 -19.66 -3.70 -7.59
C MET A 152 -20.39 -2.76 -6.62
N GLN A 153 -20.45 -1.46 -6.94
CA GLN A 153 -21.11 -0.46 -6.09
C GLN A 153 -20.63 -0.50 -4.63
N GLN A 154 -19.34 -0.79 -4.45
CA GLN A 154 -18.74 -0.95 -3.15
C GLN A 154 -18.66 0.42 -2.44
N SER A 155 -19.28 0.53 -1.27
CA SER A 155 -19.47 1.80 -0.58
C SER A 155 -18.19 2.57 -0.29
N TRP A 156 -17.11 1.88 0.11
CA TRP A 156 -15.83 2.54 0.37
C TRP A 156 -15.11 3.02 -0.89
N THR A 157 -15.43 2.45 -2.05
CA THR A 157 -14.85 2.84 -3.33
C THR A 157 -15.54 4.13 -3.74
N ALA A 158 -16.87 4.18 -3.65
CA ALA A 158 -17.64 5.41 -3.83
C ALA A 158 -17.21 6.54 -2.87
N ALA A 159 -16.90 6.24 -1.61
CA ALA A 159 -16.42 7.24 -0.65
C ALA A 159 -14.97 7.74 -0.92
N SER A 160 -14.20 7.00 -1.72
CA SER A 160 -12.80 7.33 -2.03
C SER A 160 -12.63 8.24 -3.26
N VAL A 161 -13.69 8.40 -4.06
CA VAL A 161 -13.75 9.23 -5.28
C VAL A 161 -14.08 10.67 -4.93
#